data_AF-A0A3L7WAS6-F1
#
_entry.id   AF-A0A3L7WAS6-F1
#
_cell.length_a   1.000
_cell.length_b   1.000
_cell.length_c   1.000
_cell.angle_alpha   90.00
_cell.angle_beta   90.00
_cell.angle_gamma   90.00
#
_symmetry.space_group_name_H-M   'P 1'
#
loop_
_entity.id
_entity.type
_entity.pdbx_description
1 polymer ?
#
loop_
_entity_poly.entity_id
_entity_poly.type
_entity_poly.pdbx_seq_one_letter_code
_entity_poly.pdbx_strand_id
1 'polypeptide(L)'
;MLQASDASSDALFLNRNGTSLGERGARARLNETAVRAELPAAFHPHTLRHSFATHLLDGGADLRVVQELLGHESLGTTQVYTHVSTARLRGLYASAHPRARRATKRDA
;
A
#
# COMPACT_ATOMS: atom_id res chain seq x y z
N MET A 1 16.21 -24.66 6.55
CA MET A 1 16.14 -25.64 5.45
C MET A 1 14.89 -26.47 5.67
N LEU A 2 13.75 -26.07 5.08
CA LEU A 2 12.49 -26.82 5.14
C LEU A 2 12.37 -27.58 3.83
N GLN A 3 12.63 -28.88 3.89
CA GLN A 3 12.54 -29.79 2.74
C GLN A 3 11.07 -30.01 2.38
N ALA A 4 10.75 -29.83 1.10
CA ALA A 4 9.44 -30.10 0.53
C ALA A 4 9.24 -31.60 0.37
N SER A 5 8.13 -32.12 0.88
CA SER A 5 7.68 -33.49 0.64
C SER A 5 6.81 -33.55 -0.62
N ASP A 6 7.11 -34.52 -1.48
CA ASP A 6 6.49 -34.86 -2.77
C ASP A 6 4.95 -35.02 -2.75
N ALA A 7 4.24 -33.89 -2.76
CA ALA A 7 2.82 -33.85 -3.15
C ALA A 7 2.49 -32.52 -3.84
N SER A 8 2.77 -32.46 -5.14
CA SER A 8 2.08 -31.64 -6.15
C SER A 8 1.32 -30.40 -5.65
N SER A 9 2.01 -29.34 -5.29
CA SER A 9 1.38 -28.03 -5.17
C SER A 9 2.37 -26.97 -5.63
N ASP A 10 2.03 -26.29 -6.72
CA ASP A 10 2.70 -25.08 -7.25
C ASP A 10 2.53 -23.86 -6.30
N ALA A 11 2.31 -24.12 -5.01
CA ALA A 11 2.03 -23.11 -4.01
C ALA A 11 3.35 -22.54 -3.49
N LEU A 12 3.57 -21.25 -3.75
CA LEU A 12 4.72 -20.50 -3.24
C LEU A 12 4.77 -20.47 -1.70
N PHE A 13 3.60 -20.49 -1.05
CA PHE A 13 3.47 -20.47 0.40
C PHE A 13 2.81 -21.74 0.92
N LEU A 14 3.50 -22.42 1.82
CA LEU A 14 3.03 -23.64 2.48
C LEU A 14 2.67 -23.37 3.94
N ASN A 15 1.76 -24.19 4.47
CA ASN A 15 1.45 -24.24 5.88
C ASN A 15 2.34 -25.27 6.63
N ARG A 16 2.16 -25.38 7.95
CA ARG A 16 2.99 -26.26 8.81
C ARG A 16 2.89 -27.75 8.43
N ASN A 17 1.82 -28.17 7.78
CA ASN A 17 1.59 -29.55 7.37
C ASN A 17 2.12 -29.81 5.95
N GLY A 18 2.81 -28.85 5.32
CA GLY A 18 3.39 -29.00 3.98
C GLY A 18 2.39 -28.80 2.83
N THR A 19 1.13 -28.44 3.11
CA THR A 19 0.13 -28.14 2.07
C THR A 19 0.01 -26.63 1.84
N SER A 20 -0.71 -26.20 0.80
CA SER A 20 -0.84 -24.77 0.47
C SER A 20 -1.37 -23.91 1.64
N LEU A 21 -0.85 -22.69 1.76
CA LEU A 21 -1.30 -21.74 2.77
C LEU A 21 -2.63 -21.12 2.34
N GLY A 22 -3.72 -21.49 3.02
CA GLY A 22 -5.03 -20.86 2.81
C GLY A 22 -5.12 -19.46 3.42
N GLU A 23 -6.13 -18.69 2.98
CA GLU A 23 -6.39 -17.30 3.41
C GLU A 23 -6.43 -17.14 4.95
N ARG A 24 -7.16 -18.02 5.64
CA ARG A 24 -7.27 -17.98 7.11
C ARG A 24 -5.90 -18.16 7.78
N GLY A 25 -5.07 -19.04 7.23
CA GLY A 25 -3.71 -19.28 7.71
C GLY A 25 -2.81 -18.08 7.49
N ALA A 26 -2.88 -17.46 6.30
CA ALA A 26 -2.16 -16.23 6.01
C ALA A 26 -2.56 -15.08 6.94
N ARG A 27 -3.87 -14.91 7.20
CA ARG A 27 -4.39 -13.88 8.11
C ARG A 27 -3.95 -14.12 9.55
N ALA A 28 -3.95 -15.37 10.02
CA ALA A 28 -3.45 -15.72 11.35
C ALA A 28 -1.96 -15.38 11.49
N ARG A 29 -1.13 -15.75 10.50
CA ARG A 29 0.32 -15.42 10.47
C ARG A 29 0.56 -13.91 10.44
N LEU A 30 -0.24 -13.17 9.68
CA LEU A 30 -0.15 -11.71 9.63
C LEU A 30 -0.48 -11.09 10.99
N ASN A 31 -1.55 -11.55 11.64
CA ASN A 31 -1.94 -11.08 12.97
C ASN A 31 -0.88 -11.40 14.03
N GLU A 32 -0.34 -12.62 14.04
CA GLU A 32 0.76 -13.01 14.93
C GLU A 32 1.98 -12.09 14.73
N THR A 33 2.31 -11.76 13.48
CA THR A 33 3.42 -10.86 13.16
C THR A 33 3.13 -9.43 13.61
N ALA A 34 1.89 -8.96 13.43
CA ALA A 34 1.47 -7.62 13.85
C ALA A 34 1.56 -7.44 15.37
N VAL A 35 1.13 -8.45 16.14
CA VAL A 35 1.25 -8.45 17.61
C VAL A 35 2.71 -8.41 18.04
N ARG A 36 3.57 -9.22 17.40
CA ARG A 36 5.01 -9.23 17.67
C ARG A 36 5.72 -7.92 17.31
N ALA A 37 5.19 -7.19 16.34
CA ALA A 37 5.67 -5.88 15.93
C ALA A 37 4.99 -4.73 16.70
N GLU A 38 4.19 -5.03 17.73
CA GLU A 38 3.47 -4.06 18.56
C GLU A 38 2.59 -3.10 17.74
N LEU A 39 2.03 -3.59 16.63
CA LEU A 39 1.13 -2.82 15.79
C LEU A 39 -0.27 -2.69 16.42
N PRO A 40 -1.02 -1.62 16.11
CA PRO A 40 -2.37 -1.44 16.61
C PRO A 40 -3.28 -2.62 16.28
N ALA A 41 -4.26 -2.90 17.16
CA ALA A 41 -5.23 -3.98 16.96
C ALA A 41 -6.07 -3.85 15.68
N ALA A 42 -6.16 -2.63 15.12
CA ALA A 42 -6.81 -2.36 13.84
C ALA A 42 -5.96 -2.75 12.61
N PHE A 43 -4.72 -3.22 12.80
CA PHE A 43 -3.86 -3.65 11.71
C PHE A 43 -4.41 -4.92 11.03
N HIS A 44 -4.62 -4.83 9.72
CA HIS A 44 -5.14 -5.91 8.89
C HIS A 44 -4.55 -5.79 7.46
N PRO A 45 -4.72 -6.79 6.56
CA PRO A 45 -4.09 -6.77 5.25
C PRO A 45 -4.25 -5.45 4.45
N HIS A 46 -5.41 -4.80 4.56
CA HIS A 46 -5.65 -3.52 3.88
C HIS A 46 -4.80 -2.36 4.42
N THR A 47 -4.41 -2.39 5.71
CA THR A 47 -3.55 -1.36 6.31
C THR A 47 -2.17 -1.42 5.68
N LEU A 48 -1.61 -2.63 5.53
CA LEU A 48 -0.33 -2.85 4.88
C LEU A 48 -0.36 -2.40 3.41
N ARG A 49 -1.43 -2.74 2.68
CA ARG A 49 -1.62 -2.28 1.30
C ARG A 49 -1.70 -0.76 1.19
N HIS A 50 -2.42 -0.12 2.12
CA HIS A 50 -2.57 1.32 2.15
C HIS A 50 -1.25 2.02 2.47
N SER A 51 -0.51 1.55 3.48
CA SER A 51 0.82 2.09 3.80
C SER A 51 1.77 1.98 2.62
N PHE A 52 1.78 0.84 1.91
CA PHE A 52 2.57 0.69 0.69
C PHE A 52 2.19 1.74 -0.38
N ALA A 53 0.90 1.91 -0.65
CA ALA A 53 0.42 2.91 -1.61
C ALA A 53 0.83 4.33 -1.21
N THR A 54 0.63 4.69 0.06
CA THR A 54 0.96 6.01 0.60
C THR A 54 2.46 6.28 0.50
N HIS A 55 3.31 5.31 0.90
CA HIS A 55 4.77 5.46 0.78
C HIS A 55 5.23 5.67 -0.67
N LEU A 56 4.63 4.98 -1.64
CA LEU A 56 4.96 5.19 -3.04
C LEU A 56 4.53 6.58 -3.54
N LEU A 57 3.32 7.01 -3.18
CA LEU A 57 2.80 8.33 -3.57
C LEU A 57 3.60 9.47 -2.91
N ASP A 58 3.98 9.33 -1.64
CA ASP A 58 4.82 10.27 -0.90
C ASP A 58 6.24 10.35 -1.50
N GLY A 59 6.79 9.20 -1.88
CA GLY A 59 8.05 9.09 -2.62
C GLY A 59 7.96 9.62 -4.06
N GLY A 60 6.76 9.96 -4.51
CA GLY A 60 6.50 10.67 -5.73
C GLY A 60 6.15 9.82 -6.94
N ALA A 61 5.90 8.53 -6.73
CA ALA A 61 5.45 7.61 -7.76
C ALA A 61 4.13 8.08 -8.39
N ASP A 62 3.97 7.78 -9.68
CA ASP A 62 2.75 8.08 -10.40
C ASP A 62 1.60 7.19 -9.92
N LEU A 63 0.40 7.76 -9.77
CA LEU A 63 -0.78 7.05 -9.27
C LEU A 63 -1.13 5.84 -10.15
N ARG A 64 -0.91 5.93 -11.46
CA ARG A 64 -1.17 4.83 -12.39
C ARG A 64 -0.22 3.65 -12.13
N VAL A 65 1.05 3.94 -11.86
CA VAL A 65 2.06 2.93 -11.51
C VAL A 65 1.69 2.25 -10.19
N VAL A 66 1.26 3.02 -9.18
CA VAL A 66 0.81 2.45 -7.88
C VAL A 66 -0.40 1.54 -8.06
N GLN A 67 -1.35 1.91 -8.93
CA GLN A 67 -2.53 1.09 -9.24
C GLN A 67 -2.17 -0.23 -9.93
N GLU A 68 -1.25 -0.20 -10.90
CA GLU A 68 -0.78 -1.40 -11.60
C GLU A 68 -0.06 -2.36 -10.64
N LEU A 69 0.81 -1.83 -9.77
CA LEU A 69 1.52 -2.62 -8.75
C LEU A 69 0.58 -3.25 -7.72
N LEU A 70 -0.54 -2.61 -7.42
CA LEU A 70 -1.53 -3.12 -6.47
C LEU A 70 -2.56 -4.04 -7.12
N GLY A 71 -2.59 -4.20 -8.44
CA GLY A 71 -3.52 -5.09 -9.13
C GLY A 71 -4.94 -4.54 -9.31
N HIS A 72 -5.52 -4.82 -10.49
CA HIS A 72 -6.74 -4.19 -11.04
C HIS A 72 -8.09 -4.56 -10.40
N GLU A 73 -8.17 -5.39 -9.36
CA GLU A 73 -9.48 -5.87 -8.90
C GLU A 73 -10.08 -4.99 -7.79
N SER A 74 -11.08 -4.22 -8.22
CA SER A 74 -12.01 -3.40 -7.45
C SER A 74 -11.48 -2.03 -7.02
N LEU A 75 -12.04 -1.04 -7.71
CA LEU A 75 -12.14 0.37 -7.33
C LEU A 75 -12.91 0.61 -6.00
N GLY A 76 -12.92 -0.33 -5.05
CA GLY A 76 -13.75 -0.31 -3.84
C GLY A 76 -13.28 0.63 -2.72
N THR A 77 -12.11 1.25 -2.83
CA THR A 77 -11.61 2.27 -1.86
C THR A 77 -10.96 3.50 -2.52
N THR A 78 -11.24 3.73 -3.80
CA THR A 78 -10.42 4.55 -4.73
C THR A 78 -10.54 6.07 -4.63
N GLN A 79 -10.85 6.62 -3.46
CA GLN A 79 -10.91 8.09 -3.34
C GLN A 79 -10.05 8.65 -2.20
N VAL A 80 -9.47 7.80 -1.35
CA VAL A 80 -8.59 8.27 -0.27
C VAL A 80 -7.19 8.64 -0.79
N TYR A 81 -6.74 8.07 -1.91
CA TYR A 81 -5.44 8.39 -2.53
C TYR A 81 -5.38 9.78 -3.17
N THR A 82 -6.54 10.38 -3.46
CA THR A 82 -6.64 11.74 -4.00
C THR A 82 -6.26 12.79 -2.95
N HIS A 83 -6.53 12.53 -1.67
CA HIS A 83 -6.25 13.51 -0.61
C HIS A 83 -4.76 13.77 -0.41
N VAL A 84 -3.91 12.74 -0.51
CA VAL A 84 -2.44 12.87 -0.43
C VAL A 84 -1.87 13.58 -1.66
N SER A 85 -2.46 13.32 -2.83
CA SER A 85 -2.14 14.00 -4.09
C SER A 85 -2.39 15.52 -4.02
N THR A 86 -3.43 16.00 -3.32
CA THR A 86 -3.72 17.45 -3.29
C THR A 86 -2.62 18.31 -2.67
N ALA A 87 -1.91 17.85 -1.64
CA ALA A 87 -0.82 18.62 -1.03
C ALA A 87 0.40 18.72 -1.96
N ARG A 88 0.77 17.62 -2.62
CA ARG A 88 1.87 17.56 -3.58
C ARG A 88 1.53 18.26 -4.89
N LEU A 89 0.31 18.09 -5.42
CA LEU A 89 -0.21 18.84 -6.56
C LEU A 89 -0.25 20.34 -6.27
N ARG A 90 -0.62 20.76 -5.05
CA ARG A 90 -0.51 22.17 -4.63
C ARG A 90 0.94 22.65 -4.62
N GLY A 91 1.89 21.84 -4.14
CA GLY A 91 3.32 22.18 -4.18
C GLY A 91 3.88 22.29 -5.61
N LEU A 92 3.54 21.34 -6.48
CA LEU A 92 3.92 21.36 -7.90
C LEU A 92 3.24 22.51 -8.65
N TYR A 93 1.95 22.75 -8.41
CA TYR A 93 1.24 23.91 -8.96
C TYR A 93 1.86 25.23 -8.46
N ALA A 94 2.16 25.34 -7.16
CA ALA A 94 2.75 26.53 -6.58
C ALA A 94 4.15 26.83 -7.16
N SER A 95 4.94 25.80 -7.44
CA SER A 95 6.30 25.94 -7.98
C SER A 95 6.35 26.10 -9.50
N ALA A 96 5.49 25.43 -10.24
CA ALA A 96 5.54 25.40 -11.71
C ALA A 96 4.59 26.40 -12.39
N HIS A 97 3.49 26.80 -11.75
CA HIS A 97 2.46 27.59 -12.42
C HIS A 97 2.72 29.11 -12.35
N PRO A 98 2.81 29.83 -13.49
CA PRO A 98 3.13 31.26 -13.52
C PRO A 98 2.19 32.16 -12.70
N ARG A 99 0.93 31.76 -12.52
CA ARG A 99 -0.06 32.53 -11.73
C ARG A 99 0.07 32.32 -10.22
N ALA A 100 0.75 31.26 -9.76
CA ALA A 100 0.96 31.02 -8.33
C ALA A 100 1.93 32.04 -7.72
N ARG A 101 2.94 32.48 -8.47
CA ARG A 101 3.90 33.52 -8.06
C ARG A 101 3.30 34.93 -7.88
N ARG A 102 2.08 35.17 -8.40
CA ARG A 102 1.44 36.50 -8.38
C ARG A 102 0.60 36.75 -7.12
N ALA A 103 0.20 35.70 -6.39
CA ALA A 103 -0.65 35.83 -5.21
C ALA A 103 0.10 36.35 -3.96
N THR A 104 1.41 36.13 -3.88
CA THR A 104 2.24 36.54 -2.72
C THR A 104 2.64 38.02 -2.71
N LYS A 105 2.24 38.82 -3.70
CA LYS A 105 2.64 40.23 -3.84
C LYS A 105 1.55 41.25 -3.43
N ARG A 106 0.52 40.84 -2.68
CA ARG A 106 -0.61 41.73 -2.29
C ARG A 106 -0.73 42.05 -0.79
N ASP A 107 0.12 41.46 0.06
CA ASP A 107 0.05 41.63 1.52
C ASP A 107 1.35 42.18 2.14
N ALA A 108 2.08 43.02 1.40
CA ALA A 108 3.23 43.78 1.90
C ALA A 108 3.08 45.26 1.60
#